data_AF-F3NRL5-F1
#
_entry.id   AF-F3NRL5-F1
#
_cell.length_a   1.000
_cell.length_b   1.000
_cell.length_c   1.000
_cell.angle_alpha   90.00
_cell.angle_beta   90.00
_cell.angle_gamma   90.00
#
_symmetry.space_group_name_H-M   'P 1'
#
loop_
_entity.id
_entity.type
_entity.pdbx_description
1 polymer ?
#
loop_
_entity_poly.entity_id
_entity_poly.type
_entity_poly.pdbx_seq_one_letter_code
_entity_poly.pdbx_strand_id
1 'polypeptide(L)'
;MLFHMIRDRAASAVRALRRQPAPVTYGLIAVCFVLFLLSPASGFNPAYGTGDRLLLAQQTYFARWGVIPVELFGGSARAALSPVTALFVHGTWVHLLGNMLFLHVFGPMVEERLGHVEFALFHLGCGALALLGYAAARADSAQSLVGASGAISAVLGAFLFLFPRARVTSIFPFLFFLPLRFPAWVVLPFWAVLQWVAAGREGEGPGVAYLAHVVGFALGLGYAWVRHGPMATVRGTSPAAEGENQP
;
A
#
# COMPACT_ATOMS: atom_id res chain seq x y z
N MET A 1 38.30 6.42 -27.42
CA MET A 1 37.07 7.13 -27.02
C MET A 1 35.79 6.33 -27.27
N LEU A 2 35.55 5.78 -28.46
CA LEU A 2 34.33 5.01 -28.80
C LEU A 2 34.11 3.77 -27.92
N PHE A 3 35.17 3.01 -27.61
CA PHE A 3 35.11 1.82 -26.76
C PHE A 3 34.74 2.11 -25.29
N HIS A 4 35.13 3.27 -24.75
CA HIS A 4 34.78 3.68 -23.38
C HIS A 4 33.29 4.05 -23.30
N MET A 5 32.79 4.79 -24.30
CA MET A 5 31.38 5.20 -24.39
C MET A 5 30.41 4.01 -24.57
N ILE A 6 30.82 2.95 -25.28
CA ILE A 6 30.03 1.71 -25.41
C ILE A 6 30.01 0.95 -24.08
N ARG A 7 31.15 0.88 -23.37
CA ARG A 7 31.25 0.21 -22.07
C ARG A 7 30.41 0.91 -21.00
N ASP A 8 30.35 2.23 -21.00
CA ASP A 8 29.54 3.02 -20.07
C ASP A 8 28.04 2.89 -20.34
N ARG A 9 27.63 2.80 -21.61
CA ARG A 9 26.23 2.52 -21.99
C ARG A 9 25.82 1.09 -21.64
N ALA A 10 26.69 0.11 -21.84
CA ALA A 10 26.44 -1.27 -21.44
C ALA A 10 26.37 -1.43 -19.91
N ALA A 11 27.25 -0.75 -19.16
CA ALA A 11 27.20 -0.73 -17.69
C ALA A 11 25.96 -0.01 -17.14
N SER A 12 25.52 1.06 -17.80
CA SER A 12 24.25 1.76 -17.50
C SER A 12 23.03 0.90 -17.82
N ALA A 13 23.03 0.17 -18.94
CA ALA A 13 21.98 -0.79 -19.30
C ALA A 13 21.92 -1.99 -18.34
N VAL A 14 23.08 -2.52 -17.91
CA VAL A 14 23.16 -3.59 -16.91
C VAL A 14 22.74 -3.11 -15.52
N ARG A 15 23.03 -1.85 -15.14
CA ARG A 15 22.47 -1.23 -13.92
C ARG A 15 20.97 -0.98 -14.02
N ALA A 16 20.46 -0.60 -15.20
CA ALA A 16 19.04 -0.43 -15.45
C ALA A 16 18.27 -1.77 -15.45
N LEU A 17 18.94 -2.88 -15.77
CA LEU A 17 18.41 -4.24 -15.70
C LEU A 17 18.56 -4.88 -14.31
N ARG A 18 19.54 -4.46 -13.50
CA ARG A 18 19.60 -4.79 -12.07
C ARG A 18 18.53 -3.98 -11.34
N ARG A 19 17.30 -4.50 -11.31
CA ARG A 19 16.34 -4.13 -10.25
C ARG A 19 17.05 -4.31 -8.92
N GLN A 20 17.11 -3.26 -8.10
CA GLN A 20 17.56 -3.43 -6.72
C GLN A 20 16.72 -4.52 -6.05
N PRO A 21 17.32 -5.38 -5.21
CA PRO A 21 16.55 -6.40 -4.53
C PRO A 21 15.50 -5.71 -3.64
N ALA A 22 14.23 -6.08 -3.81
CA ALA A 22 13.11 -5.64 -2.97
C ALA A 22 12.61 -6.83 -2.14
N PRO A 23 13.45 -7.38 -1.25
CA PRO A 23 13.16 -8.62 -0.54
C PRO A 23 11.91 -8.51 0.32
N VAL A 24 11.61 -7.35 0.89
CA VAL A 24 10.42 -7.17 1.73
C VAL A 24 9.17 -7.17 0.87
N THR A 25 9.15 -6.43 -0.23
CA THR A 25 8.04 -6.42 -1.18
C THR A 25 7.72 -7.83 -1.67
N TYR A 26 8.73 -8.55 -2.16
CA TYR A 26 8.53 -9.91 -2.66
C TYR A 26 8.22 -10.91 -1.54
N GLY A 27 8.77 -10.72 -0.35
CA GLY A 27 8.45 -11.52 0.84
C GLY A 27 6.98 -11.35 1.25
N LEU A 28 6.48 -10.12 1.31
CA LEU A 28 5.07 -9.83 1.59
C LEU A 28 4.15 -10.46 0.53
N ILE A 29 4.52 -10.35 -0.75
CA ILE A 29 3.77 -11.01 -1.83
C ILE A 29 3.72 -12.52 -1.62
N ALA A 30 4.87 -13.15 -1.38
CA ALA A 30 4.96 -14.59 -1.17
C ALA A 30 4.13 -15.04 0.04
N VAL A 31 4.23 -14.33 1.17
CA VAL A 31 3.46 -14.61 2.38
C VAL A 31 1.96 -14.52 2.11
N CYS A 32 1.49 -13.47 1.43
CA CYS A 32 0.08 -13.32 1.06
C CYS A 32 -0.41 -14.46 0.16
N PHE A 33 0.38 -14.89 -0.82
CA PHE A 33 0.05 -16.04 -1.66
C PHE A 33 -0.03 -17.33 -0.87
N VAL A 34 0.97 -17.62 -0.03
CA VAL A 34 0.99 -18.83 0.80
C VAL A 34 -0.22 -18.87 1.73
N LEU A 35 -0.49 -17.79 2.46
CA LEU A 35 -1.62 -17.72 3.38
C LEU A 35 -2.95 -17.85 2.65
N PHE A 36 -3.10 -17.21 1.49
CA PHE A 36 -4.31 -17.34 0.68
C PHE A 36 -4.52 -18.77 0.18
N LEU A 37 -3.49 -19.41 -0.37
CA LEU A 37 -3.56 -20.80 -0.85
C LEU A 37 -3.98 -21.78 0.25
N LEU A 38 -3.44 -21.59 1.47
CA LEU A 38 -3.77 -22.41 2.63
C LEU A 38 -5.18 -22.13 3.20
N SER A 39 -5.75 -20.95 2.92
CA SER A 39 -7.06 -20.52 3.44
C SER A 39 -8.25 -21.19 2.73
N PRO A 40 -9.46 -21.17 3.31
CA PRO A 40 -10.68 -21.58 2.61
C PRO A 40 -11.07 -20.63 1.45
N ALA A 41 -10.49 -19.43 1.37
CA ALA A 41 -10.79 -18.47 0.31
C ALA A 41 -10.20 -18.87 -1.05
N SER A 42 -9.14 -19.70 -1.08
CA SER A 42 -8.57 -20.20 -2.35
C SER A 42 -9.47 -21.22 -3.04
N GLY A 43 -10.25 -21.98 -2.26
CA GLY A 43 -10.97 -23.16 -2.72
C GLY A 43 -10.10 -24.39 -3.00
N PHE A 44 -8.78 -24.32 -2.74
CA PHE A 44 -7.84 -25.40 -3.04
C PHE A 44 -7.52 -26.32 -1.87
N ASN A 45 -7.80 -25.89 -0.63
CA ASN A 45 -7.55 -26.70 0.54
C ASN A 45 -8.78 -27.59 0.86
N PRO A 46 -8.73 -28.92 0.59
CA PRO A 46 -9.87 -29.82 0.74
C PRO A 46 -10.29 -30.00 2.21
N ALA A 47 -9.45 -29.63 3.19
CA ALA A 47 -9.77 -29.72 4.62
C ALA A 47 -11.01 -28.90 5.01
N TYR A 48 -11.35 -27.88 4.22
CA TYR A 48 -12.52 -27.02 4.44
C TYR A 48 -13.80 -27.55 3.78
N GLY A 49 -13.75 -28.65 3.03
CA GLY A 49 -14.89 -29.24 2.35
C GLY A 49 -15.38 -28.42 1.15
N THR A 50 -16.62 -28.64 0.73
CA THR A 50 -17.26 -28.04 -0.46
C THR A 50 -18.64 -27.48 -0.12
N GLY A 51 -19.23 -26.67 -1.01
CA GLY A 51 -20.58 -26.13 -0.85
C GLY A 51 -20.73 -25.26 0.41
N ASP A 52 -21.81 -25.47 1.16
CA ASP A 52 -22.14 -24.68 2.36
C ASP A 52 -21.06 -24.76 3.45
N ARG A 53 -20.39 -25.92 3.57
CA ARG A 53 -19.29 -26.09 4.53
C ARG A 53 -18.11 -25.19 4.20
N LEU A 54 -17.79 -25.04 2.91
CA LEU A 54 -16.72 -24.14 2.47
C LEU A 54 -17.11 -22.68 2.71
N LEU A 55 -18.36 -22.31 2.42
CA LEU A 55 -18.86 -20.96 2.67
C LEU A 55 -18.79 -20.58 4.16
N LEU A 56 -19.21 -21.48 5.04
CA LEU A 56 -19.11 -21.28 6.49
C LEU A 56 -17.65 -21.18 6.95
N ALA A 57 -16.76 -22.00 6.38
CA ALA A 57 -15.33 -21.95 6.67
C ALA A 57 -14.72 -20.60 6.25
N GLN A 58 -15.13 -20.05 5.10
CA GLN A 58 -14.71 -18.72 4.63
C GLN A 58 -15.17 -17.62 5.58
N GLN A 59 -16.46 -17.61 5.94
CA GLN A 59 -17.01 -16.63 6.90
C GLN A 59 -16.28 -16.68 8.24
N THR A 60 -16.06 -17.89 8.78
CA THR A 60 -15.33 -18.09 10.04
C THR A 60 -13.88 -17.63 9.93
N TYR A 61 -13.22 -17.89 8.79
CA TYR A 61 -11.85 -17.47 8.54
C TYR A 61 -11.73 -15.94 8.51
N PHE A 62 -12.63 -15.25 7.81
CA PHE A 62 -12.65 -13.78 7.77
C PHE A 62 -13.01 -13.17 9.12
N ALA A 63 -13.94 -13.75 9.87
CA ALA A 63 -14.27 -13.27 11.22
C ALA A 63 -13.11 -13.45 12.21
N ARG A 64 -12.30 -14.51 12.03
CA ARG A 64 -11.15 -14.80 12.88
C ARG A 64 -9.96 -13.87 12.63
N TRP A 65 -9.63 -13.65 11.36
CA TRP A 65 -8.39 -13.00 10.94
C TRP A 65 -8.55 -11.59 10.35
N GLY A 66 -9.79 -11.20 10.02
CA GLY A 66 -10.14 -9.85 9.59
C GLY A 66 -10.49 -8.93 10.76
N VAL A 67 -10.65 -7.64 10.45
CA VAL A 67 -11.13 -6.62 11.39
C VAL A 67 -12.65 -6.61 11.35
N ILE A 68 -13.29 -6.83 12.49
CA ILE A 68 -14.73 -6.56 12.65
C ILE A 68 -14.84 -5.26 13.47
N PRO A 69 -15.29 -4.14 12.88
CA PRO A 69 -15.28 -2.84 13.56
C PRO A 69 -15.95 -2.83 14.93
N VAL A 70 -17.13 -3.46 15.05
CA VAL A 70 -17.86 -3.52 16.33
C VAL A 70 -17.11 -4.33 17.40
N GLU A 71 -16.29 -5.31 17.02
CA GLU A 71 -15.49 -6.11 17.97
C GLU A 71 -14.15 -5.45 18.30
N LEU A 72 -13.60 -4.67 17.37
CA LEU A 72 -12.27 -4.06 17.47
C LEU A 72 -12.14 -3.18 18.72
N PHE A 73 -13.19 -2.42 19.03
CA PHE A 73 -13.23 -1.53 20.18
C PHE A 73 -13.73 -2.20 21.48
N GLY A 74 -14.04 -3.49 21.43
CA GLY A 74 -14.51 -4.28 22.58
C GLY A 74 -13.42 -4.74 23.55
N GLY A 75 -12.15 -4.40 23.31
CA GLY A 75 -11.04 -4.59 24.27
C GLY A 75 -10.39 -5.97 24.30
N SER A 76 -10.75 -6.90 23.41
CA SER A 76 -10.07 -8.21 23.34
C SER A 76 -8.70 -8.12 22.65
N ALA A 77 -7.71 -8.84 23.17
CA ALA A 77 -6.36 -8.88 22.58
C ALA A 77 -6.36 -9.38 21.12
N ARG A 78 -7.25 -10.34 20.80
CA ARG A 78 -7.44 -10.82 19.42
C ARG A 78 -7.89 -9.69 18.50
N ALA A 79 -8.88 -8.91 18.94
CA ALA A 79 -9.41 -7.82 18.14
C ALA A 79 -8.36 -6.72 17.96
N ALA A 80 -7.57 -6.39 19.00
CA ALA A 80 -6.48 -5.43 18.89
C ALA A 80 -5.39 -5.82 17.88
N LEU A 81 -5.13 -7.11 17.68
CA LEU A 81 -4.17 -7.62 16.69
C LEU A 81 -4.77 -7.76 15.28
N SER A 82 -6.10 -7.72 15.16
CA SER A 82 -6.80 -7.95 13.90
C SER A 82 -6.39 -7.02 12.75
N PRO A 83 -6.06 -5.72 12.95
CA PRO A 83 -5.61 -4.87 11.86
C PRO A 83 -4.32 -5.36 11.21
N VAL A 84 -3.41 -5.97 11.99
CA VAL A 84 -2.16 -6.51 11.44
C VAL A 84 -2.41 -7.83 10.71
N THR A 85 -3.23 -8.72 11.28
CA THR A 85 -3.52 -10.01 10.64
C THR A 85 -4.34 -9.83 9.35
N ALA A 86 -5.26 -8.87 9.34
CA ALA A 86 -6.14 -8.60 8.22
C ALA A 86 -5.39 -8.19 6.95
N LEU A 87 -4.20 -7.58 7.07
CA LEU A 87 -3.35 -7.21 5.92
C LEU A 87 -2.97 -8.42 5.07
N PHE A 88 -2.96 -9.62 5.63
CA PHE A 88 -2.54 -10.83 4.92
C PHE A 88 -3.72 -11.68 4.42
N VAL A 89 -4.94 -11.32 4.79
CA VAL A 89 -6.15 -12.08 4.45
C VAL A 89 -6.78 -11.50 3.18
N HIS A 90 -7.14 -12.36 2.22
CA HIS A 90 -7.76 -11.93 0.98
C HIS A 90 -9.02 -12.76 0.70
N GLY A 91 -10.10 -12.08 0.30
CA GLY A 91 -11.41 -12.70 0.13
C GLY A 91 -11.59 -13.49 -1.18
N THR A 92 -10.88 -13.12 -2.24
CA THR A 92 -11.01 -13.74 -3.57
C THR A 92 -9.69 -13.70 -4.34
N TRP A 93 -9.59 -14.49 -5.41
CA TRP A 93 -8.45 -14.47 -6.33
C TRP A 93 -8.20 -13.08 -6.94
N VAL A 94 -9.24 -12.42 -7.43
CA VAL A 94 -9.12 -11.07 -8.01
C VAL A 94 -8.64 -10.07 -6.96
N HIS A 95 -9.14 -10.19 -5.73
CA HIS A 95 -8.71 -9.35 -4.62
C HIS A 95 -7.22 -9.54 -4.29
N LEU A 96 -6.73 -10.79 -4.22
CA LEU A 96 -5.31 -11.07 -4.01
C LEU A 96 -4.46 -10.56 -5.19
N LEU A 97 -4.78 -10.99 -6.41
CA LEU A 97 -3.97 -10.68 -7.60
C LEU A 97 -3.89 -9.17 -7.84
N GLY A 98 -4.98 -8.44 -7.64
CA GLY A 98 -5.00 -6.99 -7.70
C GLY A 98 -4.02 -6.36 -6.71
N ASN A 99 -4.12 -6.72 -5.42
CA ASN A 99 -3.21 -6.20 -4.40
C ASN A 99 -1.74 -6.51 -4.71
N MET A 100 -1.44 -7.76 -5.06
CA MET A 100 -0.06 -8.18 -5.32
C MET A 100 0.51 -7.51 -6.58
N LEU A 101 -0.32 -7.25 -7.60
CA LEU A 101 0.09 -6.49 -8.78
C LEU A 101 0.48 -5.05 -8.42
N PHE A 102 -0.35 -4.34 -7.65
CA PHE A 102 -0.01 -2.99 -7.21
C PHE A 102 1.23 -2.98 -6.32
N LEU A 103 1.34 -3.91 -5.37
CA LEU A 103 2.52 -4.04 -4.53
C LEU A 103 3.78 -4.34 -5.35
N HIS A 104 3.68 -5.21 -6.36
CA HIS A 104 4.79 -5.52 -7.27
C HIS A 104 5.25 -4.32 -8.09
N VAL A 105 4.31 -3.50 -8.58
CA VAL A 105 4.62 -2.36 -9.44
C VAL A 105 5.22 -1.20 -8.65
N PHE A 106 4.66 -0.87 -7.49
CA PHE A 106 5.01 0.34 -6.74
C PHE A 106 5.93 0.06 -5.54
N GLY A 107 5.79 -1.11 -4.91
CA GLY A 107 6.53 -1.51 -3.71
C GLY A 107 8.05 -1.42 -3.86
N PRO A 108 8.68 -2.00 -4.91
CA PRO A 108 10.14 -2.03 -5.01
C PRO A 108 10.78 -0.65 -5.02
N MET A 109 10.16 0.33 -5.70
CA MET A 109 10.69 1.70 -5.75
C MET A 109 10.57 2.42 -4.40
N VAL A 110 9.48 2.18 -3.67
CA VAL A 110 9.30 2.77 -2.34
C VAL A 110 10.22 2.08 -1.33
N GLU A 111 10.36 0.75 -1.39
CA GLU A 111 11.30 -0.01 -0.57
C GLU A 111 12.75 0.42 -0.80
N GLU A 112 13.15 0.63 -2.06
CA GLU A 112 14.48 1.14 -2.39
C GLU A 112 14.73 2.52 -1.76
N ARG A 113 13.70 3.38 -1.71
CA ARG A 113 13.82 4.75 -1.23
C ARG A 113 13.80 4.88 0.30
N LEU A 114 13.02 4.04 0.98
CA LEU A 114 12.90 4.00 2.44
C LEU A 114 13.94 3.07 3.08
N GLY A 115 14.39 2.04 2.36
CA GLY A 115 15.15 0.92 2.91
C GLY A 115 14.23 -0.19 3.44
N HIS A 116 14.77 -1.42 3.51
CA HIS A 116 13.99 -2.64 3.76
C HIS A 116 13.22 -2.62 5.09
N VAL A 117 13.90 -2.31 6.21
CA VAL A 117 13.28 -2.33 7.55
C VAL A 117 12.23 -1.22 7.69
N GLU A 118 12.57 0.00 7.24
CA GLU A 118 11.65 1.14 7.27
C GLU A 118 10.41 0.86 6.42
N PHE A 119 10.58 0.28 5.21
CA PHE A 119 9.47 -0.13 4.36
C PHE A 119 8.57 -1.18 5.02
N ALA A 120 9.14 -2.17 5.70
CA ALA A 120 8.35 -3.19 6.42
C ALA A 120 7.48 -2.55 7.52
N LEU A 121 8.08 -1.71 8.35
CA LEU A 121 7.37 -1.01 9.43
C LEU A 121 6.34 -0.02 8.88
N PHE A 122 6.69 0.70 7.80
CA PHE A 122 5.80 1.60 7.09
C PHE A 122 4.58 0.86 6.54
N HIS A 123 4.80 -0.27 5.85
CA HIS A 123 3.74 -1.05 5.23
C HIS A 123 2.75 -1.62 6.28
N LEU A 124 3.28 -2.23 7.34
CA LEU A 124 2.47 -2.80 8.41
C LEU A 124 1.78 -1.70 9.24
N GLY A 125 2.51 -0.64 9.60
CA GLY A 125 2.00 0.45 10.43
C GLY A 125 0.93 1.27 9.72
N CYS A 126 1.22 1.79 8.52
CA CYS A 126 0.23 2.55 7.76
C CYS A 126 -0.96 1.67 7.33
N GLY A 127 -0.71 0.39 7.02
CA GLY A 127 -1.77 -0.57 6.75
C GLY A 127 -2.72 -0.76 7.92
N ALA A 128 -2.18 -1.05 9.11
CA ALA A 128 -2.97 -1.22 10.32
C ALA A 128 -3.74 0.07 10.67
N LEU A 129 -3.09 1.24 10.59
CA LEU A 129 -3.74 2.53 10.82
C LEU A 129 -4.85 2.83 9.80
N ALA A 130 -4.69 2.42 8.54
CA ALA A 130 -5.74 2.56 7.53
C ALA A 130 -6.99 1.74 7.87
N LEU A 131 -6.79 0.50 8.33
CA LEU A 131 -7.88 -0.37 8.79
C LEU A 131 -8.54 0.16 10.07
N LEU A 132 -7.74 0.66 11.02
CA LEU A 132 -8.25 1.33 12.22
C LEU A 132 -9.08 2.58 11.87
N GLY A 133 -8.60 3.39 10.92
CA GLY A 133 -9.32 4.58 10.45
C GLY A 133 -10.66 4.23 9.81
N TYR A 134 -10.72 3.18 8.99
CA TYR A 134 -11.98 2.67 8.46
C TYR A 134 -12.90 2.18 9.58
N ALA A 135 -12.39 1.35 10.49
CA ALA A 135 -13.18 0.76 11.56
C ALA A 135 -13.73 1.83 12.51
N ALA A 136 -12.98 2.89 12.80
CA ALA A 136 -13.47 4.02 13.60
C ALA A 136 -14.63 4.76 12.91
N ALA A 137 -14.59 4.90 11.58
CA ALA A 137 -15.65 5.54 10.81
C ALA A 137 -16.89 4.65 10.60
N ARG A 138 -16.77 3.34 10.86
CA ARG A 138 -17.81 2.31 10.71
C ARG A 138 -17.91 1.46 11.98
N ALA A 139 -17.85 2.10 13.15
CA ALA A 139 -17.67 1.41 14.43
C ALA A 139 -18.82 0.46 14.80
N ASP A 140 -20.00 0.68 14.22
CA ASP A 140 -21.21 -0.14 14.36
C ASP A 140 -21.30 -1.31 13.37
N SER A 141 -20.38 -1.38 12.40
CA SER A 141 -20.41 -2.44 11.38
C SER A 141 -19.96 -3.80 11.93
N ALA A 142 -20.77 -4.82 11.64
CA ALA A 142 -20.46 -6.23 11.90
C ALA A 142 -19.72 -6.91 10.73
N GLN A 143 -19.38 -6.16 9.68
CA GLN A 143 -18.72 -6.74 8.51
C GLN A 143 -17.23 -6.94 8.75
N SER A 144 -16.73 -8.10 8.34
CA SER A 144 -15.30 -8.38 8.35
C SER A 144 -14.60 -7.64 7.21
N LEU A 145 -13.58 -6.87 7.58
CA LEU A 145 -12.66 -6.18 6.70
C LEU A 145 -11.34 -6.93 6.61
N VAL A 146 -10.91 -7.22 5.40
CA VAL A 146 -9.67 -7.95 5.09
C VAL A 146 -8.96 -7.34 3.89
N GLY A 147 -7.64 -7.49 3.81
CA GLY A 147 -6.84 -7.16 2.64
C GLY A 147 -5.66 -6.24 2.92
N ALA A 148 -4.60 -6.38 2.12
CA ALA A 148 -3.43 -5.51 2.13
C ALA A 148 -3.68 -4.11 1.53
N SER A 149 -4.89 -3.85 1.03
CA SER A 149 -5.15 -2.73 0.13
C SER A 149 -4.98 -1.36 0.78
N GLY A 150 -5.25 -1.21 2.08
CA GLY A 150 -4.93 0.00 2.84
C GLY A 150 -3.41 0.26 2.91
N ALA A 151 -2.61 -0.78 3.17
CA ALA A 151 -1.16 -0.69 3.19
C ALA A 151 -0.58 -0.36 1.81
N ILE A 152 -1.11 -0.98 0.76
CA ILE A 152 -0.72 -0.72 -0.63
C ILE A 152 -1.13 0.70 -1.03
N SER A 153 -2.29 1.18 -0.58
CA SER A 153 -2.70 2.57 -0.80
C SER A 153 -1.70 3.54 -0.14
N ALA A 154 -1.16 3.20 1.03
CA ALA A 154 -0.08 3.95 1.65
C ALA A 154 1.19 3.95 0.79
N VAL A 155 1.57 2.80 0.21
CA VAL A 155 2.67 2.73 -0.76
C VAL A 155 2.40 3.66 -1.95
N LEU A 156 1.17 3.73 -2.48
CA LEU A 156 0.81 4.66 -3.57
C LEU A 156 0.92 6.12 -3.14
N GLY A 157 0.47 6.47 -1.93
CA GLY A 157 0.61 7.81 -1.37
C GLY A 157 2.07 8.25 -1.24
N ALA A 158 2.90 7.37 -0.68
CA ALA A 158 4.34 7.60 -0.58
C ALA A 158 5.00 7.70 -1.98
N PHE A 159 4.60 6.84 -2.91
CA PHE A 159 5.08 6.85 -4.29
C PHE A 159 4.76 8.17 -4.99
N LEU A 160 3.56 8.72 -4.82
CA LEU A 160 3.19 10.02 -5.37
C LEU A 160 4.15 11.12 -4.90
N PHE A 161 4.48 11.15 -3.61
CA PHE A 161 5.40 12.14 -3.04
C PHE A 161 6.83 11.97 -3.56
N LEU A 162 7.33 10.73 -3.56
CA LEU A 162 8.73 10.42 -3.87
C LEU A 162 9.01 10.48 -5.37
N PHE A 163 8.03 10.12 -6.20
CA PHE A 163 8.19 9.94 -7.65
C PHE A 163 7.08 10.64 -8.46
N PRO A 164 6.80 11.94 -8.24
CA PRO A 164 5.65 12.62 -8.85
C PRO A 164 5.69 12.63 -10.38
N ARG A 165 6.90 12.63 -10.97
CA ARG A 165 7.13 12.63 -12.42
C ARG A 165 7.22 11.23 -13.04
N ALA A 166 7.19 10.16 -12.23
CA ALA A 166 7.19 8.80 -12.76
C ALA A 166 5.94 8.56 -13.60
N ARG A 167 6.09 7.82 -14.71
CA ARG A 167 4.97 7.49 -15.59
C ARG A 167 4.40 6.12 -15.20
N VAL A 168 3.15 6.11 -14.78
CA VAL A 168 2.39 4.91 -14.45
C VAL A 168 1.66 4.45 -15.71
N THR A 169 1.74 3.15 -16.01
CA THR A 169 0.97 2.56 -17.10
C THR A 169 -0.43 2.25 -16.57
N SER A 170 -1.44 2.94 -17.07
CA SER A 170 -2.84 2.73 -16.75
C SER A 170 -3.53 2.02 -17.91
N ILE A 171 -4.30 0.98 -17.58
CA ILE A 171 -5.09 0.21 -18.54
C ILE A 171 -6.53 0.70 -18.45
N PHE A 172 -7.06 1.24 -19.55
CA PHE A 172 -8.42 1.79 -19.59
C PHE A 172 -9.36 0.79 -20.27
N PRO A 173 -10.30 0.17 -19.54
CA PRO A 173 -11.23 -0.82 -20.11
C PRO A 173 -12.08 -0.24 -21.25
N PHE A 174 -12.45 1.05 -21.16
CA PHE A 174 -13.25 1.76 -22.15
C PHE A 174 -12.47 2.19 -23.41
N LEU A 175 -11.15 2.02 -23.44
CA LEU A 175 -10.29 2.24 -24.61
C LEU A 175 -9.70 0.91 -25.11
N PHE A 176 -10.49 -0.17 -25.11
CA PHE A 176 -10.04 -1.51 -25.50
C PHE A 176 -8.76 -1.97 -24.77
N PHE A 177 -8.65 -1.67 -23.47
CA PHE A 177 -7.47 -2.00 -22.66
C PHE A 177 -6.15 -1.40 -23.16
N LEU A 178 -6.20 -0.27 -23.87
CA LEU A 178 -5.00 0.42 -24.36
C LEU A 178 -4.12 0.84 -23.17
N PRO A 179 -2.87 0.36 -23.08
CA PRO A 179 -1.95 0.76 -22.02
C PRO A 179 -1.41 2.16 -22.30
N LEU A 180 -1.87 3.14 -21.52
CA LEU A 180 -1.43 4.53 -21.64
C LEU A 180 -0.57 4.93 -20.44
N ARG A 181 0.49 5.69 -20.70
CA ARG A 181 1.44 6.12 -19.68
C ARG A 181 1.17 7.56 -19.28
N PHE A 182 0.70 7.75 -18.05
CA PHE A 182 0.40 9.06 -17.48
C PHE A 182 1.30 9.33 -16.27
N PRO A 183 1.63 10.60 -15.99
CA PRO A 183 2.44 10.91 -14.82
C PRO A 183 1.68 10.58 -13.53
N ALA A 184 2.40 10.08 -12.53
CA ALA A 184 1.85 9.64 -11.25
C ALA A 184 1.07 10.75 -10.54
N TRP A 185 1.52 12.01 -10.66
CA TRP A 185 0.83 13.17 -10.11
C TRP A 185 -0.57 13.42 -10.68
N VAL A 186 -0.90 12.89 -11.86
CA VAL A 186 -2.27 12.93 -12.40
C VAL A 186 -3.04 11.69 -11.96
N VAL A 187 -2.46 10.51 -12.17
CA VAL A 187 -3.16 9.23 -12.00
C VAL A 187 -3.55 8.96 -10.55
N LEU A 188 -2.61 9.17 -9.61
CA LEU A 188 -2.80 8.76 -8.23
C LEU A 188 -3.79 9.68 -7.48
N PRO A 189 -3.74 11.02 -7.61
CA PRO A 189 -4.79 11.87 -7.07
C PRO A 189 -6.16 11.61 -7.70
N PHE A 190 -6.21 11.41 -9.02
CA PHE A 190 -7.47 11.04 -9.69
C PHE A 190 -8.06 9.75 -9.11
N TRP A 191 -7.24 8.71 -8.96
CA TRP A 191 -7.66 7.46 -8.34
C TRP A 191 -8.14 7.67 -6.90
N ALA A 192 -7.41 8.43 -6.07
CA ALA A 192 -7.78 8.71 -4.69
C ALA A 192 -9.13 9.45 -4.58
N VAL A 193 -9.40 10.39 -5.49
CA VAL A 193 -10.71 11.07 -5.59
C VAL A 193 -11.82 10.07 -5.92
N LEU A 194 -11.59 9.14 -6.86
CA LEU A 194 -12.56 8.09 -7.15
C LEU A 194 -12.83 7.20 -5.93
N GLN A 195 -11.79 6.86 -5.16
CA GLN A 195 -11.95 6.11 -3.90
C GLN A 195 -12.81 6.89 -2.90
N TRP A 196 -12.54 8.18 -2.72
CA TRP A 196 -13.32 9.05 -1.83
C TRP A 196 -14.80 9.12 -2.22
N VAL A 197 -15.07 9.33 -3.52
CA VAL A 197 -16.43 9.38 -4.05
C VAL A 197 -17.14 8.02 -3.87
N ALA A 198 -16.43 6.91 -4.05
CA ALA A 198 -16.97 5.57 -3.84
C ALA A 198 -17.25 5.28 -2.35
N ALA A 199 -16.39 5.75 -1.44
CA ALA A 199 -16.59 5.62 0.00
C ALA A 199 -17.87 6.33 0.48
N GLY A 200 -18.23 7.47 -0.14
CA GLY A 200 -19.49 8.17 0.14
C GLY A 200 -20.75 7.48 -0.38
N ARG A 201 -20.60 6.44 -1.21
CA ARG A 201 -21.70 5.65 -1.79
C ARG A 201 -21.71 4.19 -1.31
N GLU A 202 -20.83 3.86 -0.38
CA GLU A 202 -20.69 2.52 0.17
C GLU A 202 -21.92 2.19 1.04
N GLY A 203 -22.61 1.10 0.71
CA GLY A 203 -23.74 0.59 1.48
C GLY A 203 -23.30 -0.39 2.59
N GLU A 204 -24.25 -0.84 3.40
CA GLU A 204 -24.03 -1.79 4.51
C GLU A 204 -23.86 -3.26 4.05
N GLY A 205 -23.29 -3.50 2.86
CA GLY A 205 -23.10 -4.82 2.25
C GLY A 205 -21.63 -5.18 2.05
N PRO A 206 -21.25 -6.48 1.93
CA PRO A 206 -19.87 -6.89 1.69
C PRO A 206 -19.33 -6.19 0.44
N GLY A 207 -18.20 -5.49 0.58
CA GLY A 207 -17.72 -4.60 -0.46
C GLY A 207 -16.25 -4.24 -0.34
N VAL A 208 -15.82 -3.35 -1.23
CA VAL A 208 -14.47 -2.78 -1.22
C VAL A 208 -14.45 -1.63 -0.22
N ALA A 209 -13.57 -1.70 0.78
CA ALA A 209 -13.43 -0.66 1.80
C ALA A 209 -12.70 0.57 1.28
N TYR A 210 -13.39 1.35 0.43
CA TYR A 210 -12.84 2.52 -0.25
C TYR A 210 -12.27 3.55 0.72
N LEU A 211 -12.89 3.74 1.89
CA LEU A 211 -12.37 4.66 2.91
C LEU A 211 -11.01 4.21 3.47
N ALA A 212 -10.78 2.90 3.64
CA ALA A 212 -9.47 2.40 4.07
C ALA A 212 -8.38 2.75 3.06
N HIS A 213 -8.70 2.75 1.75
CA HIS A 213 -7.76 3.16 0.71
C HIS A 213 -7.41 4.65 0.80
N VAL A 214 -8.41 5.51 1.01
CA VAL A 214 -8.20 6.96 1.17
C VAL A 214 -7.32 7.24 2.39
N VAL A 215 -7.65 6.64 3.54
CA VAL A 215 -6.87 6.80 4.77
C VAL A 215 -5.45 6.30 4.57
N GLY A 216 -5.27 5.10 4.00
CA GLY A 216 -3.96 4.55 3.68
C GLY A 216 -3.14 5.48 2.79
N PHE A 217 -3.73 5.96 1.69
CA PHE A 217 -3.09 6.90 0.77
C PHE A 217 -2.64 8.19 1.47
N ALA A 218 -3.50 8.79 2.29
CA ALA A 218 -3.18 10.00 3.04
C ALA A 218 -2.05 9.76 4.06
N LEU A 219 -2.08 8.64 4.80
CA LEU A 219 -1.02 8.27 5.73
C LEU A 219 0.32 8.08 5.02
N GLY A 220 0.33 7.38 3.88
CA GLY A 220 1.53 7.15 3.10
C GLY A 220 2.14 8.43 2.53
N LEU A 221 1.29 9.30 1.99
CA LEU A 221 1.69 10.63 1.51
C LEU A 221 2.28 11.48 2.64
N GLY A 222 1.58 11.53 3.78
CA GLY A 222 2.00 12.28 4.96
C GLY A 222 3.32 11.77 5.54
N TYR A 223 3.49 10.45 5.62
CA TYR A 223 4.73 9.82 6.06
C TYR A 223 5.91 10.23 5.19
N ALA A 224 5.76 10.09 3.86
CA ALA A 224 6.81 10.47 2.92
C ALA A 224 7.11 11.97 2.96
N TRP A 225 6.09 12.81 3.14
CA TRP A 225 6.26 14.25 3.29
C TRP A 225 7.03 14.62 4.57
N VAL A 226 6.68 14.06 5.72
CA VAL A 226 7.40 14.31 6.98
C VAL A 226 8.85 13.84 6.88
N ARG A 227 9.10 12.71 6.23
CA ARG A 227 10.43 12.09 6.16
C ARG A 227 11.36 12.74 5.13
N HIS A 228 10.82 13.17 4.00
CA HIS A 228 11.60 13.59 2.83
C HIS A 228 11.23 14.97 2.29
N GLY A 229 10.29 15.67 2.93
CA GLY A 229 9.97 17.05 2.60
C GLY A 229 11.16 17.98 2.85
N PRO A 230 11.17 19.17 2.22
CA PRO A 230 12.17 20.17 2.54
C PRO A 230 11.98 20.54 4.01
N MET A 231 12.91 20.11 4.87
CA MET A 231 13.02 20.71 6.19
C MET A 231 13.19 22.21 5.94
N ALA A 232 12.24 23.02 6.41
CA ALA A 232 12.39 24.46 6.49
C ALA A 232 13.62 24.72 7.35
N THR A 233 14.78 24.78 6.71
CA THR A 233 16.02 25.16 7.34
C THR A 233 15.86 26.65 7.51
N VAL A 234 15.34 27.08 8.66
CA VAL A 234 15.47 28.48 9.08
C VAL A 234 16.97 28.66 9.27
N ARG A 235 17.67 29.06 8.19
CA ARG A 235 18.97 29.69 8.30
C ARG A 235 18.69 30.99 9.03
N GLY A 236 18.84 30.96 10.36
CA GLY A 236 19.10 32.18 11.11
C GLY A 236 20.25 32.88 10.41
N THR A 237 19.96 34.07 9.91
CA THR A 237 20.94 35.02 9.40
C THR A 237 22.07 35.12 10.42
N SER A 238 23.25 34.59 10.09
CA SER A 238 24.46 34.95 10.82
C SER A 238 24.63 36.47 10.69
N PRO A 239 24.73 37.24 11.79
CA PRO A 239 25.05 38.66 11.69
C PRO A 239 26.38 38.80 10.96
N ALA A 240 26.43 39.74 10.02
CA ALA A 240 27.67 40.11 9.35
C ALA A 240 28.72 40.46 10.40
N ALA A 241 29.92 39.88 10.27
CA ALA A 241 31.08 40.30 11.02
C ALA A 241 31.36 41.76 10.66
N GLU A 242 31.01 42.66 11.58
CA GLU A 242 31.30 44.08 11.48
C GLU A 242 32.82 44.22 11.70
N GLY A 243 33.51 44.41 10.59
CA GLY A 243 34.95 44.60 10.53
C GLY A 243 35.35 45.85 11.29
N GLU A 244 35.90 45.61 12.47
CA GLU A 244 37.05 46.28 13.08
C GLU A 244 37.73 47.31 12.14
N ASN A 245 37.40 48.59 12.36
CA ASN A 245 38.23 49.72 11.93
C ASN A 245 38.45 50.62 13.15
N GLN A 246 39.64 50.49 13.74
CA GLN A 246 40.34 51.55 14.49
C GLN A 246 41.83 51.47 14.11
N PRO A 247 42.62 52.56 14.27
CA PRO A 247 42.28 53.91 14.73
C PRO A 247 42.32 54.99 13.62
#